data_AF-A0A7R9V931-F1
#
_entry.id   AF-A0A7R9V931-F1
#
_cell.length_a   1.000
_cell.length_b   1.000
_cell.length_c   1.000
_cell.angle_alpha   90.00
_cell.angle_beta   90.00
_cell.angle_gamma   90.00
#
_symmetry.space_group_name_H-M   'P 1'
#
loop_
_entity.id
_entity.type
_entity.pdbx_description
1 polymer ?
#
loop_
_entity_poly.entity_id
_entity_poly.type
_entity_poly.pdbx_seq_one_letter_code
_entity_poly.pdbx_strand_id
1 'polypeptide(L)'
;DCVERGDDTVYLTTQAVDEAADGHPELMGHPLTALRGDFELRPSLVGNLVPQQVNLWMGVSRGGASSGLHHDFHDNLYVLLRGRKRFRLFDPSASPRMHTAGRIVRVHANGRIVYAGQGDVRADGAD
;
A
#
# COMPACT_ATOMS: atom_id res chain seq x y z
N ASP A 1 19.40 -15.76 -16.44
CA ASP A 1 18.83 -14.89 -15.38
C ASP A 1 19.19 -15.44 -13.98
N CYS A 2 19.19 -14.66 -12.89
CA CYS A 2 19.34 -15.17 -11.51
C CYS A 2 18.10 -15.97 -11.06
N VAL A 3 16.91 -15.56 -11.51
CA VAL A 3 15.66 -16.30 -11.27
C VAL A 3 15.69 -17.68 -11.93
N GLU A 4 16.17 -17.77 -13.17
CA GLU A 4 16.37 -19.04 -13.89
C GLU A 4 17.38 -19.96 -13.20
N ARG A 5 18.35 -19.38 -12.47
CA ARG A 5 19.31 -20.12 -11.65
C ARG A 5 18.74 -20.54 -10.29
N GLY A 6 17.49 -20.20 -10.01
CA GLY A 6 16.76 -20.60 -8.81
C GLY A 6 16.92 -19.67 -7.61
N ASP A 7 17.40 -18.45 -7.82
CA ASP A 7 17.42 -17.43 -6.78
C ASP A 7 15.99 -17.00 -6.43
N ASP A 8 15.56 -17.31 -5.21
CA ASP A 8 14.25 -16.97 -4.67
C ASP A 8 14.29 -15.78 -3.69
N THR A 9 15.36 -15.00 -3.73
CA THR A 9 15.52 -13.78 -2.91
C THR A 9 15.16 -12.50 -3.65
N VAL A 10 14.97 -12.57 -4.97
CA VAL A 10 14.63 -11.41 -5.80
C VAL A 10 13.21 -10.93 -5.51
N TYR A 11 13.10 -9.68 -5.07
CA TYR A 11 11.83 -9.04 -4.74
C TYR A 11 11.81 -7.59 -5.24
N LEU A 12 10.85 -7.29 -6.11
CA LEU A 12 10.45 -5.93 -6.46
C LEU A 12 9.52 -5.40 -5.36
N THR A 13 10.04 -4.47 -4.57
CA THR A 13 9.26 -3.70 -3.58
C THR A 13 8.70 -2.43 -4.19
N THR A 14 8.04 -1.60 -3.37
CA THR A 14 7.55 -0.26 -3.73
C THR A 14 8.53 0.52 -4.58
N GLN A 15 8.03 1.19 -5.61
CA GLN A 15 8.87 1.91 -6.56
C GLN A 15 9.18 3.31 -6.03
N ALA A 16 10.41 3.77 -6.25
CA ALA A 16 10.72 5.19 -6.06
C ALA A 16 9.93 6.01 -7.09
N VAL A 17 9.37 7.12 -6.64
CA VAL A 17 8.63 8.08 -7.46
C VAL A 17 9.22 9.46 -7.26
N ASP A 18 9.29 10.22 -8.35
CA ASP A 18 9.73 11.61 -8.31
C ASP A 18 8.61 12.49 -7.73
N GLU A 19 8.94 13.74 -7.39
CA GLU A 19 7.95 14.73 -6.99
C GLU A 19 7.37 15.42 -8.23
N ALA A 20 6.04 15.49 -8.30
CA ALA A 20 5.31 16.20 -9.34
C ALA A 20 5.34 17.71 -9.10
N ALA A 21 4.91 18.49 -10.10
CA ALA A 21 4.98 19.95 -10.07
C ALA A 21 4.15 20.61 -8.95
N ASP A 22 3.18 19.91 -8.37
CA ASP A 22 2.35 20.35 -7.25
C ASP A 22 2.94 20.00 -5.87
N GLY A 23 4.14 19.40 -5.83
CA GLY A 23 4.81 18.98 -4.61
C GLY A 23 4.35 17.62 -4.08
N HIS A 24 3.44 16.93 -4.79
CA HIS A 24 3.02 15.58 -4.42
C HIS A 24 3.83 14.52 -5.19
N PRO A 25 4.00 13.30 -4.66
CA PRO A 25 4.66 12.23 -5.40
C PRO A 25 3.94 11.91 -6.71
N GLU A 26 4.71 11.63 -7.76
CA GLU A 26 4.21 11.10 -9.02
C GLU A 26 3.42 9.80 -8.79
N LEU A 27 2.44 9.56 -9.66
CA LEU A 27 1.47 8.49 -9.47
C LEU A 27 2.11 7.09 -9.44
N MET A 28 3.17 6.86 -10.22
CA MET A 28 3.84 5.56 -10.33
C MET A 28 5.28 5.70 -10.81
N GLY A 29 6.16 4.80 -10.36
CA GLY A 29 7.56 4.73 -10.78
C GLY A 29 7.83 3.61 -11.78
N HIS A 30 9.06 3.52 -12.29
CA HIS A 30 9.46 2.37 -13.11
C HIS A 30 9.41 1.06 -12.29
N PRO A 31 8.96 -0.08 -12.87
CA PRO A 31 8.61 -0.28 -14.28
C PRO A 31 7.15 0.04 -14.66
N LEU A 32 6.30 0.43 -13.71
CA LEU A 32 4.87 0.64 -13.94
C LEU A 32 4.55 1.73 -14.98
N THR A 33 5.40 2.74 -15.10
CA THR A 33 5.25 3.79 -16.13
C THR A 33 5.16 3.21 -17.54
N ALA A 34 5.87 2.12 -17.83
CA ALA A 34 5.82 1.42 -19.12
C ALA A 34 4.56 0.55 -19.29
N LEU A 35 3.88 0.22 -18.19
CA LEU A 35 2.69 -0.65 -18.14
C LEU A 35 1.39 0.13 -17.92
N ARG A 36 1.44 1.47 -17.93
CA ARG A 36 0.28 2.33 -17.61
C ARG A 36 -0.97 2.03 -18.44
N GLY A 37 -0.80 1.53 -19.66
CA GLY A 37 -1.90 1.16 -20.56
C GLY A 37 -2.56 -0.19 -20.26
N ASP A 38 -1.98 -0.99 -19.36
CA ASP A 38 -2.39 -2.39 -19.15
C ASP A 38 -3.43 -2.56 -18.03
N PHE A 39 -3.80 -1.48 -17.35
CA PHE A 39 -4.77 -1.51 -16.25
C PHE A 39 -5.57 -0.22 -16.14
N GLU A 40 -6.77 -0.33 -15.60
CA GLU A 40 -7.64 0.82 -15.35
C GLU A 40 -7.18 1.58 -14.10
N LEU A 41 -6.81 2.86 -14.26
CA LEU A 41 -6.42 3.71 -13.12
C LEU A 41 -7.58 4.02 -12.17
N ARG A 42 -8.83 3.96 -12.66
CA ARG A 42 -10.03 4.30 -11.89
C ARG A 42 -11.11 3.24 -12.12
N PRO A 43 -10.95 2.04 -11.51
CA PRO A 43 -11.96 1.00 -11.66
C PRO A 43 -13.26 1.44 -10.99
N SER A 44 -14.40 1.14 -11.61
CA SER A 44 -15.72 1.56 -11.12
C SER A 44 -16.04 1.06 -9.70
N LEU A 45 -15.38 -0.02 -9.27
CA LEU A 45 -15.50 -0.59 -7.93
C LEU A 45 -15.21 0.41 -6.80
N VAL A 46 -14.31 1.37 -7.02
CA VAL A 46 -13.90 2.36 -5.99
C VAL A 46 -14.60 3.71 -6.17
N GLY A 47 -15.64 3.78 -7.00
CA GLY A 47 -16.49 4.95 -7.18
C GLY A 47 -15.72 6.19 -7.62
N ASN A 48 -15.76 7.24 -6.81
CA ASN A 48 -15.15 8.54 -7.11
C ASN A 48 -13.71 8.67 -6.59
N LEU A 49 -13.14 7.62 -5.98
CA LEU A 49 -11.77 7.65 -5.50
C LEU A 49 -10.79 7.77 -6.68
N VAL A 50 -9.72 8.52 -6.46
CA VAL A 50 -8.61 8.67 -7.40
C VAL A 50 -7.36 8.04 -6.80
N PRO A 51 -6.54 7.33 -7.58
CA PRO A 51 -5.33 6.75 -7.05
C PRO A 51 -4.35 7.86 -6.68
N GLN A 52 -3.83 7.79 -5.45
CA GLN A 52 -2.74 8.65 -5.00
C GLN A 52 -1.38 8.07 -5.42
N GLN A 53 -1.23 6.75 -5.35
CA GLN A 53 -0.03 6.04 -5.76
C GLN A 53 -0.40 4.64 -6.30
N VAL A 54 0.34 4.18 -7.30
CA VAL A 54 0.26 2.81 -7.83
C VAL A 54 1.62 2.13 -7.66
N ASN A 55 1.61 0.97 -7.00
CA ASN A 55 2.79 0.17 -6.74
C ASN A 55 2.63 -1.25 -7.31
N LEU A 56 3.75 -1.85 -7.70
CA LEU A 56 3.85 -3.24 -8.14
C LEU A 56 4.70 -4.02 -7.15
N TRP A 57 4.19 -5.18 -6.73
CA TRP A 57 4.96 -6.13 -5.94
C TRP A 57 5.12 -7.41 -6.71
N MET A 58 6.37 -7.84 -6.88
CA MET A 58 6.70 -9.07 -7.58
C MET A 58 7.86 -9.74 -6.89
N GLY A 59 7.75 -11.04 -6.65
CA GLY A 59 8.85 -11.81 -6.11
C GLY A 59 8.70 -13.27 -6.50
N VAL A 60 9.82 -13.97 -6.46
CA VAL A 60 9.86 -15.42 -6.54
C VAL A 60 10.08 -15.95 -5.13
N SER A 61 9.25 -16.88 -4.67
CA SER A 61 9.45 -17.51 -3.37
C SER A 61 8.88 -18.92 -3.41
N ARG A 62 9.73 -19.91 -3.12
CA ARG A 62 9.31 -21.33 -3.06
C ARG A 62 8.63 -21.66 -1.73
N GLY A 63 9.07 -21.02 -0.64
CA GLY A 63 8.52 -21.18 0.71
C GLY A 63 7.36 -20.25 1.05
N GLY A 64 7.01 -19.33 0.14
CA GLY A 64 6.08 -18.23 0.40
C GLY A 64 6.77 -17.04 1.08
N ALA A 65 6.12 -15.88 0.96
CA ALA A 65 6.57 -14.63 1.57
C ALA A 65 5.44 -14.00 2.40
N SER A 66 5.81 -13.26 3.44
CA SER A 66 4.87 -12.55 4.30
C SER A 66 5.33 -11.12 4.55
N SER A 67 4.38 -10.18 4.51
CA SER A 67 4.54 -8.86 5.12
C SER A 67 4.14 -8.92 6.59
N GLY A 68 4.78 -8.10 7.43
CA GLY A 68 4.32 -7.87 8.80
C GLY A 68 2.89 -7.31 8.82
N LEU A 69 2.18 -7.49 9.93
CA LEU A 69 0.89 -6.84 10.13
C LEU A 69 1.09 -5.32 10.22
N HIS A 70 0.38 -4.57 9.38
CA HIS A 70 0.44 -3.12 9.32
C HIS A 70 -0.93 -2.55 8.92
N HIS A 71 -1.04 -1.24 8.96
CA HIS A 71 -2.12 -0.46 8.36
C HIS A 71 -1.49 0.61 7.46
N ASP A 72 -2.21 1.01 6.42
CA ASP A 72 -1.82 2.09 5.52
C ASP A 72 -2.59 3.38 5.87
N PHE A 73 -2.06 4.54 5.49
CA PHE A 73 -2.73 5.83 5.74
C PHE A 73 -3.84 6.15 4.73
N HIS A 74 -3.92 5.40 3.64
CA HIS A 74 -4.86 5.60 2.55
C HIS A 74 -5.65 4.31 2.30
N ASP A 75 -6.83 4.45 1.70
CA ASP A 75 -7.55 3.30 1.15
C ASP A 75 -6.67 2.60 0.11
N ASN A 76 -6.74 1.27 0.06
CA ASN A 76 -5.87 0.46 -0.79
C ASN A 76 -6.69 -0.56 -1.60
N LEU A 77 -6.44 -0.63 -2.91
CA LEU A 77 -6.98 -1.66 -3.80
C LEU A 77 -5.86 -2.63 -4.17
N TYR A 78 -5.88 -3.81 -3.57
CA TYR A 78 -4.90 -4.86 -3.86
C TYR A 78 -5.37 -5.77 -5.00
N VAL A 79 -4.67 -5.75 -6.14
CA VAL A 79 -4.95 -6.63 -7.29
C VAL A 79 -3.92 -7.75 -7.38
N LEU A 80 -4.37 -9.01 -7.29
CA LEU A 80 -3.52 -10.18 -7.43
C LEU A 80 -3.46 -10.63 -8.89
N LEU A 81 -2.33 -10.37 -9.56
CA LEU A 81 -2.14 -10.76 -10.97
C LEU A 81 -1.75 -12.24 -11.15
N ARG A 82 -0.91 -12.79 -10.26
CA ARG A 82 -0.43 -14.18 -10.35
C ARG A 82 -0.13 -14.77 -8.97
N GLY A 83 -0.38 -16.08 -8.83
CA GLY A 83 -0.07 -16.84 -7.62
C GLY A 83 -1.22 -16.81 -6.61
N ARG A 84 -0.89 -16.83 -5.32
CA ARG A 84 -1.87 -16.83 -4.23
C ARG A 84 -1.36 -15.99 -3.07
N LYS A 85 -2.21 -15.13 -2.51
CA LYS A 85 -1.94 -14.40 -1.27
C LYS A 85 -3.06 -14.66 -0.26
N ARG A 86 -2.70 -14.83 1.01
CA ARG A 86 -3.65 -14.95 2.13
C ARG A 86 -3.60 -13.67 2.94
N PHE A 87 -4.73 -12.98 3.01
CA PHE A 87 -4.88 -11.79 3.84
C PHE A 87 -5.53 -12.17 5.17
N ARG A 88 -5.03 -11.56 6.25
CA ARG A 88 -5.70 -11.52 7.55
C ARG A 88 -5.94 -10.06 7.86
N LEU A 89 -7.20 -9.68 7.93
CA LEU A 89 -7.64 -8.31 8.18
C LEU A 89 -8.16 -8.22 9.61
N PHE A 90 -7.84 -7.13 10.28
CA PHE A 90 -8.37 -6.79 11.60
C PHE A 90 -9.08 -5.45 11.49
N ASP A 91 -10.25 -5.37 12.13
CA ASP A 91 -11.03 -4.14 12.17
C ASP A 91 -10.25 -3.02 12.92
N PRO A 92 -10.34 -1.76 12.49
CA PRO A 92 -9.71 -0.64 13.18
C PRO A 92 -10.07 -0.51 14.67
N SER A 93 -11.24 -0.98 15.11
CA SER A 93 -11.59 -1.04 16.54
C SER A 93 -10.69 -1.97 17.37
N ALA A 94 -9.94 -2.86 16.71
CA ALA A 94 -8.97 -3.72 17.37
C ALA A 94 -7.61 -3.04 17.61
N SER A 95 -7.36 -1.86 17.03
CA SER A 95 -6.09 -1.12 17.11
C SER A 95 -5.51 -0.97 18.53
N PRO A 96 -6.31 -0.72 19.60
CA PRO A 96 -5.79 -0.65 20.97
C PRO A 96 -5.12 -1.93 21.46
N ARG A 97 -5.40 -3.08 20.82
CA ARG A 97 -4.87 -4.42 21.16
C ARG A 97 -3.80 -4.90 20.18
N MET A 98 -3.41 -4.08 19.20
CA MET A 98 -2.47 -4.48 18.14
C MET A 98 -1.00 -4.16 18.46
N HIS A 99 -0.72 -3.53 19.60
CA HIS A 99 0.65 -3.15 20.01
C HIS A 99 1.40 -2.39 18.91
N THR A 100 0.73 -1.41 18.31
CA THR A 100 1.26 -0.59 17.21
C THR A 100 2.54 0.15 17.62
N ALA A 101 3.44 0.35 16.66
CA ALA A 101 4.57 1.27 16.86
C ALA A 101 4.02 2.71 16.96
N GLY A 102 4.29 3.38 18.07
CA GLY A 102 3.76 4.70 18.38
C GLY A 102 2.48 4.67 19.23
N ARG A 103 2.21 5.81 19.89
CA ARG A 103 1.04 5.96 20.76
C ARG A 103 -0.18 6.43 19.97
N ILE A 104 -1.21 5.59 19.89
CA ILE A 104 -2.50 5.97 19.30
C ILE A 104 -3.16 7.06 20.15
N VAL A 105 -3.64 8.12 19.50
CA VAL A 105 -4.35 9.25 20.12
C VAL A 105 -5.82 9.26 19.73
N ARG A 106 -6.13 8.90 18.48
CA ARG A 106 -7.50 8.86 17.96
C ARG A 106 -7.62 7.78 16.89
N VAL A 107 -8.79 7.17 16.79
CA VAL A 107 -9.20 6.38 15.61
C VAL A 107 -10.48 7.04 15.09
N HIS A 108 -10.45 7.52 13.85
CA HIS A 108 -11.61 8.13 13.21
C HIS A 108 -12.67 7.07 12.86
N ALA A 109 -13.92 7.49 12.60
CA ALA A 109 -15.01 6.57 12.29
C ALA A 109 -14.78 5.74 11.02
N ASN A 110 -13.97 6.25 10.09
CA ASN A 110 -13.54 5.53 8.88
C ASN A 110 -12.34 4.59 9.12
N GLY A 111 -11.88 4.44 10.37
CA GLY A 111 -10.78 3.56 10.73
C GLY A 111 -9.38 4.19 10.69
N ARG A 112 -9.24 5.45 10.25
CA ARG A 112 -7.93 6.13 10.21
C ARG A 112 -7.38 6.30 11.62
N ILE A 113 -6.18 5.76 11.85
CA ILE A 113 -5.48 5.82 13.14
C ILE A 113 -4.57 7.06 13.15
N VAL A 114 -4.69 7.88 14.20
CA VAL A 114 -3.84 9.06 14.44
C VAL A 114 -2.94 8.79 15.64
N TYR A 115 -1.64 8.94 15.44
CA TYR A 115 -0.59 8.77 16.44
C TYR A 115 -0.15 10.10 17.04
N ALA A 116 0.42 10.02 18.23
CA ALA A 116 1.00 11.17 18.91
C ALA A 116 2.11 11.81 18.05
N GLY A 117 2.05 13.12 17.87
CA GLY A 117 3.00 13.89 17.06
C GLY A 117 2.55 14.17 15.63
N GLN A 118 1.43 13.60 15.17
CA GLN A 118 0.93 13.83 13.80
C GLN A 118 0.08 15.10 13.63
N GLY A 119 -0.23 15.85 14.70
CA GLY A 119 -1.11 17.02 14.62
C GLY A 119 -2.60 16.68 14.53
N ASP A 120 -3.41 17.61 14.00
CA ASP A 120 -4.87 17.44 13.86
C ASP A 120 -5.24 16.89 12.48
N VAL A 121 -4.75 15.68 12.19
CA VAL A 121 -5.04 14.99 10.93
C VAL A 121 -6.52 14.64 10.87
N ARG A 122 -7.20 15.13 9.83
CA ARG A 122 -8.63 14.91 9.59
C ARG A 122 -8.89 13.46 9.16
N ALA A 123 -10.17 13.06 9.16
CA ALA A 123 -10.58 11.71 8.78
C ALA A 123 -10.23 11.39 7.31
N ASP A 124 -10.32 12.38 6.42
CA ASP A 124 -9.94 12.29 5.00
C ASP A 124 -8.42 12.33 4.76
N GLY A 125 -7.65 12.62 5.80
CA GLY A 125 -6.20 12.59 5.79
C GLY A 125 -5.48 13.87 5.44
N ALA A 126 -6.23 14.97 5.27
CA ALA A 126 -5.62 16.28 5.20
C ALA A 126 -5.26 16.80 6.61
N ASP A 127 -4.15 17.54 6.67
CA ASP A 127 -3.59 18.23 7.82
C ASP A 127 -3.80 19.76 7.76
#